data_AF-A0A1C5MFS7-F1
#
_entry.id   AF-A0A1C5MFS7-F1
#
_cell.length_a   1.000
_cell.length_b   1.000
_cell.length_c   1.000
_cell.angle_alpha   90.00
_cell.angle_beta   90.00
_cell.angle_gamma   90.00
#
_symmetry.space_group_name_H-M   'P 1'
#
loop_
_entity.id
_entity.type
_entity.pdbx_description
1 polymer ?
#
loop_
_entity_poly.entity_id
_entity_poly.type
_entity_poly.pdbx_seq_one_letter_code
_entity_poly.pdbx_strand_id
1 'polypeptide(L)'
;MLKKNYDFKIPVFVLEQGKLKVILEHAPIWWGSDDKIIYDNLIFMIPPVTFKEVFEEIGEAKEGLEKIQNYKDVIFWSFSRKDYQKTNWWPKTTNTNVSKKLTIRTANTVRKIVRM
;
A
#
# COMPACT_ATOMS: atom_id res chain seq x y z
N MET A 1 -13.51 -1.36 -21.49
CA MET A 1 -14.63 -0.92 -20.64
C MET A 1 -14.46 0.54 -20.20
N LEU A 2 -13.43 0.89 -19.41
CA LEU A 2 -13.26 2.27 -18.89
C LEU A 2 -13.13 3.35 -19.96
N LYS A 3 -12.16 3.22 -20.88
CA LYS A 3 -12.00 4.16 -22.00
C LYS A 3 -13.25 4.28 -22.88
N LYS A 4 -13.92 3.15 -23.15
CA LYS A 4 -15.10 3.11 -24.02
C LYS A 4 -16.30 3.83 -23.40
N ASN A 5 -16.51 3.67 -22.10
CA ASN A 5 -17.73 4.12 -21.43
C ASN A 5 -17.56 5.47 -20.72
N TYR A 6 -16.32 5.86 -20.41
CA TYR A 6 -16.02 7.04 -19.59
C TYR A 6 -14.89 7.92 -20.16
N ASP A 7 -14.36 7.61 -21.35
CA ASP A 7 -13.18 8.24 -21.96
C ASP A 7 -11.97 8.38 -21.01
N PHE A 8 -11.88 7.47 -20.03
CA PHE A 8 -10.93 7.55 -18.94
C PHE A 8 -9.89 6.44 -19.08
N LYS A 9 -8.62 6.83 -19.25
CA LYS A 9 -7.49 5.91 -19.35
C LYS A 9 -6.66 5.98 -18.07
N ILE A 10 -6.80 4.96 -17.23
CA ILE A 10 -5.98 4.79 -16.02
C ILE A 10 -5.39 3.38 -15.93
N PRO A 11 -4.23 3.23 -15.27
CA PRO A 11 -3.74 1.92 -14.85
C PRO A 11 -4.78 1.24 -13.96
N VAL A 12 -5.00 -0.06 -14.18
CA VAL A 12 -5.88 -0.89 -13.36
C VAL A 12 -5.10 -2.10 -12.90
N PHE A 13 -5.16 -2.37 -11.60
CA PHE A 13 -4.60 -3.56 -10.98
C PHE A 13 -5.73 -4.55 -10.67
N VAL A 14 -5.59 -5.79 -11.12
CA VAL A 14 -6.57 -6.86 -10.90
C VAL A 14 -5.90 -7.97 -10.11
N LEU A 15 -6.52 -8.36 -9.00
CA LEU A 15 -6.03 -9.38 -8.08
C LEU A 15 -7.19 -10.30 -7.69
N GLU A 16 -6.95 -11.61 -7.73
CA GLU A 16 -7.91 -12.59 -7.22
C GLU A 16 -8.09 -12.42 -5.71
N GLN A 17 -9.34 -12.50 -5.23
CA GLN A 17 -9.66 -12.37 -3.81
C GLN A 17 -8.92 -13.41 -2.96
N GLY A 18 -8.79 -14.65 -3.43
CA GLY A 18 -8.03 -15.70 -2.74
C GLY A 18 -6.54 -15.36 -2.59
N LYS A 19 -5.94 -14.71 -3.59
CA LYS A 19 -4.56 -14.20 -3.50
C LYS A 19 -4.44 -13.07 -2.48
N LEU A 20 -5.43 -12.17 -2.42
CA LEU A 20 -5.49 -11.14 -1.39
C LEU A 20 -5.60 -11.74 0.02
N LYS A 21 -6.38 -12.82 0.20
CA LYS A 21 -6.47 -13.52 1.48
C LYS A 21 -5.11 -14.08 1.92
N VAL A 22 -4.40 -14.78 1.02
CA VAL A 22 -3.05 -15.31 1.30
C VAL A 22 -2.07 -14.20 1.64
N ILE A 23 -2.14 -13.05 0.94
CA ILE A 23 -1.34 -11.88 1.27
C ILE A 23 -1.60 -11.43 2.72
N LEU A 24 -2.88 -11.27 3.10
CA LEU A 24 -3.24 -10.79 4.43
C LEU A 24 -2.89 -11.78 5.55
N GLU A 25 -2.82 -13.08 5.27
CA GLU A 25 -2.32 -14.12 6.20
C GLU A 25 -0.81 -13.96 6.49
N HIS A 26 -0.07 -13.27 5.62
CA HIS A 26 1.36 -12.96 5.80
C HIS A 26 1.59 -11.53 6.33
N ALA A 27 0.53 -10.87 6.84
CA ALA A 27 0.68 -9.57 7.47
C ALA A 27 1.61 -9.65 8.69
N PRO A 28 2.53 -8.69 8.87
CA PRO A 28 3.38 -8.66 10.04
C PRO A 28 2.55 -8.38 11.30
N ILE A 29 3.05 -8.84 12.46
CA ILE A 29 2.33 -8.76 13.76
C ILE A 29 1.92 -7.34 14.16
N TRP A 30 2.64 -6.32 13.67
CA TRP A 30 2.38 -4.92 13.95
C TRP A 30 1.36 -4.27 13.01
N TRP A 31 0.84 -4.97 12.00
CA TRP A 31 -0.03 -4.41 10.97
C TRP A 31 -1.49 -4.82 11.12
N GLY A 32 -2.38 -3.86 10.88
CA GLY A 32 -3.83 -4.05 10.92
C GLY A 32 -4.34 -4.13 12.36
N SER A 33 -3.78 -3.36 13.27
CA SER A 33 -4.31 -3.29 14.63
C SER A 33 -5.64 -2.52 14.68
N ASP A 34 -6.37 -2.61 15.78
CA ASP A 34 -7.51 -1.72 16.05
C ASP A 34 -7.06 -0.38 16.68
N ASP A 35 -5.75 -0.11 16.71
CA ASP A 35 -5.19 1.14 17.24
C ASP A 35 -5.51 2.30 16.29
N LYS A 36 -6.33 3.23 16.77
CA LYS A 36 -6.75 4.42 16.02
C LYS A 36 -5.63 5.47 15.83
N ILE A 37 -4.52 5.33 16.56
CA ILE A 37 -3.33 6.17 16.43
C ILE A 37 -2.54 5.77 15.19
N ILE A 38 -2.56 4.50 14.81
CA ILE A 38 -1.79 3.96 13.69
C ILE A 38 -2.68 3.84 12.45
N TYR A 39 -2.13 4.25 11.31
CA TYR A 39 -2.74 4.01 10.01
C TYR A 39 -2.05 2.87 9.30
N ASP A 40 -2.73 1.72 9.30
CA ASP A 40 -2.33 0.51 8.59
C ASP A 40 -2.82 0.55 7.14
N ASN A 41 -1.87 0.48 6.21
CA ASN A 41 -2.11 0.52 4.78
C ASN A 41 -1.45 -0.66 4.08
N LEU A 42 -2.09 -1.12 3.01
CA LEU A 42 -1.52 -2.06 2.06
C LEU A 42 -1.30 -1.30 0.75
N ILE A 43 -0.05 -1.25 0.31
CA ILE A 43 0.34 -0.68 -0.97
C ILE A 43 0.44 -1.83 -1.97
N PHE A 44 -0.33 -1.75 -3.05
CA PHE A 44 -0.25 -2.64 -4.19
C PHE A 44 0.68 -2.04 -5.24
N MET A 45 1.67 -2.81 -5.66
CA MET A 45 2.59 -2.44 -6.75
C MET A 45 1.99 -2.90 -8.08
N ILE A 46 1.76 -1.96 -9.01
CA ILE A 46 1.21 -2.26 -10.32
C ILE A 46 2.35 -2.69 -11.25
N PRO A 47 2.37 -3.95 -11.74
CA PRO A 47 3.43 -4.42 -12.63
C PRO A 47 3.65 -3.48 -13.83
N PRO A 48 4.90 -3.28 -14.27
CA PRO A 48 6.09 -4.09 -13.94
C PRO A 48 6.90 -3.58 -12.73
N VAL A 49 6.39 -2.63 -11.94
CA VAL A 49 7.18 -2.05 -10.84
C VAL A 49 7.50 -3.10 -9.78
N THR A 50 8.76 -3.12 -9.36
CA THR A 50 9.27 -4.02 -8.32
C THR A 50 9.42 -3.32 -6.98
N PHE A 51 9.46 -4.08 -5.89
CA PHE A 51 9.77 -3.53 -4.58
C PHE A 51 11.11 -2.81 -4.56
N LYS A 52 12.11 -3.33 -5.26
CA LYS A 52 13.44 -2.72 -5.35
C LYS A 52 13.36 -1.31 -5.92
N GLU A 53 12.67 -1.11 -7.05
CA GLU A 53 12.48 0.23 -7.64
C GLU A 53 11.72 1.17 -6.71
N VAL A 54 10.67 0.68 -6.04
CA VAL A 54 9.91 1.48 -5.06
C VAL A 54 10.81 1.90 -3.90
N PHE A 55 11.61 0.97 -3.38
CA PHE A 55 12.48 1.19 -2.24
C PHE A 55 13.66 2.10 -2.59
N GLU A 56 14.25 1.97 -3.78
CA GLU A 56 15.31 2.87 -4.26
C GLU A 56 14.80 4.32 -4.44
N GLU A 57 13.55 4.50 -4.88
CA GLU A 57 12.96 5.83 -5.07
C GLU A 57 12.48 6.46 -3.75
N ILE A 58 11.86 5.68 -2.86
CA ILE A 58 11.30 6.18 -1.60
C ILE A 58 12.35 6.22 -0.48
N GLY A 59 13.15 5.16 -0.35
CA GLY A 59 14.13 4.96 0.71
C GLY A 59 13.57 4.29 1.96
N GLU A 60 14.38 4.28 3.01
CA GLU A 60 14.08 3.64 4.28
C GLU A 60 12.86 4.24 4.99
N ALA A 61 12.14 3.40 5.73
CA ALA A 61 11.10 3.85 6.65
C ALA A 61 11.75 4.61 7.80
N LYS A 62 11.22 5.78 8.16
CA LYS A 62 11.76 6.56 9.26
C LYS A 62 11.49 5.86 10.60
N GLU A 63 12.58 5.46 11.25
CA GLU A 63 12.55 4.73 12.51
C GLU A 63 11.67 5.43 13.55
N GLY A 64 10.85 4.65 14.25
CA GLY A 64 9.92 5.13 15.28
C GLY A 64 8.66 5.85 14.76
N LEU A 65 8.60 6.23 13.49
CA LEU A 65 7.43 6.93 12.91
C LEU A 65 6.62 6.07 11.94
N GLU A 66 7.28 5.13 11.28
CA GLU A 66 6.66 4.24 10.31
C GLU A 66 7.36 2.88 10.24
N LYS A 67 6.63 1.89 9.74
CA LYS A 67 7.11 0.53 9.52
C LYS A 67 6.68 0.07 8.14
N ILE A 68 7.59 -0.61 7.45
CA ILE A 68 7.30 -1.22 6.15
C ILE A 68 7.72 -2.68 6.16
N GLN A 69 7.02 -3.50 5.38
CA GLN A 69 7.46 -4.85 5.04
C GLN A 69 6.92 -5.22 3.65
N ASN A 70 7.82 -5.63 2.76
CA ASN A 70 7.42 -6.18 1.47
C ASN A 70 6.94 -7.63 1.61
N TYR A 71 5.90 -7.98 0.85
CA TYR A 71 5.51 -9.35 0.61
C TYR A 71 5.03 -9.47 -0.84
N LYS A 72 5.82 -10.13 -1.70
CA LYS A 72 5.51 -10.26 -3.14
C LYS A 72 5.24 -8.88 -3.75
N ASP A 73 4.07 -8.71 -4.38
CA ASP A 73 3.65 -7.50 -5.09
C ASP A 73 2.98 -6.45 -4.19
N VAL A 74 3.07 -6.60 -2.87
CA VAL A 74 2.53 -5.64 -1.90
C VAL A 74 3.55 -5.18 -0.86
N ILE A 75 3.26 -4.05 -0.25
CA ILE A 75 4.02 -3.51 0.87
C ILE A 75 3.03 -3.21 2.00
N PHE A 76 3.22 -3.88 3.13
CA PHE A 76 2.58 -3.51 4.39
C PHE A 76 3.24 -2.25 4.89
N TRP A 77 2.44 -1.23 5.20
CA TRP A 77 2.95 0.06 5.66
C TRP A 77 2.06 0.61 6.76
N SER A 78 2.67 0.92 7.89
CA SER A 78 1.99 1.52 9.04
C SER A 78 2.71 2.77 9.49
N PHE A 79 1.97 3.80 9.88
CA PHE A 79 2.55 5.05 10.40
C PHE A 79 1.65 5.71 11.43
N SER A 80 2.23 6.58 12.28
CA SER A 80 1.47 7.41 13.21
C SER A 80 0.60 8.42 12.47
N ARG A 81 -0.71 8.39 12.70
CA ARG A 81 -1.66 9.35 12.12
C ARG A 81 -1.38 10.79 12.55
N LYS A 82 -0.83 11.00 13.75
CA LYS A 82 -0.50 12.36 14.25
C LYS A 82 0.78 12.89 13.61
N ASP A 83 1.76 12.02 13.37
CA ASP A 83 3.09 12.40 12.91
C ASP A 83 3.32 12.04 11.43
N TYR A 84 2.24 11.79 10.67
CA TYR A 84 2.31 11.32 9.28
C TYR A 84 3.18 12.22 8.38
N GLN A 85 3.12 13.53 8.59
CA GLN A 85 3.91 14.52 7.81
C GLN A 85 5.42 14.39 8.04
N LYS A 86 5.83 13.79 9.16
CA LYS A 86 7.23 13.59 9.52
C LYS A 86 7.79 12.28 8.98
N THR A 87 6.95 11.41 8.42
CA THR A 87 7.34 10.12 7.83
C THR A 87 8.04 10.34 6.48
N ASN A 88 8.85 9.37 6.06
CA ASN A 88 9.49 9.41 4.75
C ASN A 88 8.53 8.93 3.64
N TRP A 89 7.71 7.90 3.90
CA TRP A 89 6.88 7.31 2.85
C TRP A 89 5.64 8.11 2.51
N TRP A 90 5.00 8.81 3.47
CA TRP A 90 3.78 9.57 3.19
C TRP A 90 3.92 10.60 2.06
N PRO A 91 4.85 11.57 2.14
CA PRO A 91 4.99 12.57 1.08
C PRO A 91 5.47 11.96 -0.25
N LYS A 92 6.20 10.85 -0.22
CA LYS A 92 6.82 10.26 -1.42
C LYS A 92 5.86 9.34 -2.18
N THR A 93 5.03 8.57 -1.47
CA THR A 93 4.00 7.74 -2.08
C THR A 93 2.92 8.54 -2.82
N THR A 94 2.83 9.85 -2.60
CA THR A 94 1.89 10.75 -3.32
C THR A 94 2.54 11.62 -4.38
N ASN A 95 3.83 11.96 -4.26
CA ASN A 95 4.45 13.02 -5.07
C ASN A 95 5.60 12.56 -5.97
N THR A 96 5.99 11.29 -5.94
CA THR A 96 7.08 10.78 -6.80
C THR A 96 6.55 10.06 -8.04
N ASN A 97 7.45 9.64 -8.94
CA ASN A 97 7.06 8.94 -10.16
C ASN A 97 6.47 7.56 -9.87
N VAL A 98 6.94 6.91 -8.80
CA VAL A 98 6.40 5.62 -8.36
C VAL A 98 4.96 5.73 -7.87
N SER A 99 4.48 6.89 -7.40
CA SER A 99 3.08 7.07 -6.94
C SER A 99 2.04 6.63 -7.97
N LYS A 100 2.30 6.88 -9.26
CA LYS A 100 1.42 6.50 -10.39
C LYS A 100 1.39 4.99 -10.67
N LYS A 101 2.31 4.24 -10.07
CA LYS A 101 2.46 2.79 -10.17
C LYS A 101 2.00 2.08 -8.89
N LEU A 102 1.44 2.80 -7.92
CA LEU A 102 0.98 2.26 -6.64
C LEU A 102 -0.53 2.43 -6.50
N THR A 103 -1.17 1.50 -5.80
CA THR A 103 -2.53 1.67 -5.28
C THR A 103 -2.49 1.46 -3.77
N ILE A 104 -2.94 2.44 -3.01
CA ILE A 104 -2.91 2.37 -1.53
C ILE A 104 -4.34 2.15 -1.03
N ARG A 105 -4.52 1.19 -0.13
CA ARG A 105 -5.78 0.93 0.58
C ARG A 105 -5.53 0.70 2.06
N THR A 106 -6.46 1.14 2.89
CA THR A 106 -6.38 0.90 4.34
C THR A 106 -6.59 -0.58 4.67
N ALA A 107 -6.05 -1.04 5.79
CA ALA A 107 -6.24 -2.39 6.31
C ALA A 107 -7.73 -2.76 6.39
N ASN A 108 -8.57 -1.84 6.87
CA ASN A 108 -10.02 -2.02 6.95
C ASN A 108 -10.67 -2.25 5.58
N THR A 109 -10.19 -1.55 4.54
CA THR A 109 -10.72 -1.71 3.18
C THR A 109 -10.38 -3.10 2.65
N VAL A 110 -9.11 -3.52 2.73
CA VAL A 110 -8.69 -4.82 2.20
C VAL A 110 -9.27 -5.98 2.99
N ARG A 111 -9.42 -5.85 4.32
CA ARG A 111 -10.14 -6.81 5.15
C ARG A 111 -11.60 -6.93 4.76
N LYS A 112 -12.27 -5.82 4.48
CA LYS A 112 -13.65 -5.85 4.00
C LYS A 112 -13.73 -6.58 2.65
N ILE A 113 -12.78 -6.36 1.74
CA ILE A 113 -12.76 -7.04 0.43
C ILE A 113 -12.61 -8.56 0.57
N VAL A 114 -11.82 -9.09 1.51
CA VAL A 114 -11.69 -10.55 1.72
C VAL A 114 -12.76 -11.15 2.63
N ARG A 115 -13.44 -10.33 3.45
CA ARG A 115 -14.57 -10.75 4.31
C ARG A 115 -15.94 -10.58 3.64
N MET A 116 -15.99 -9.84 2.53
CA MET A 116 -17.13 -9.84 1.61
C MET A 116 -17.40 -11.25 1.10
#